data_AF-A0A0D6LCC8-F1
#
_entry.id   AF-A0A0D6LCC8-F1
#
_cell.length_a   1.000
_cell.length_b   1.000
_cell.length_c   1.000
_cell.angle_alpha   90.00
_cell.angle_beta   90.00
_cell.angle_gamma   90.00
#
_symmetry.space_group_name_H-M   'P 1'
#
loop_
_entity.id
_entity.type
_entity.pdbx_description
1 polymer ?
#
loop_
_entity_poly.entity_id
_entity_poly.type
_entity_poly.pdbx_seq_one_letter_code
_entity_poly.pdbx_strand_id
1 'polypeptide(L)' 'MGNFARFINHSCQPNCYAKVVTVDGDKRIVIYSKTLINKGDEITYDYKFPIEDDKKSFIYNYHEDTPTTG' A
#
# COMPACT_ATOMS: atom_id res chain seq x y z
N MET A 1 3.56 -3.85 18.65
CA MET A 1 5.00 -3.53 18.49
C MET A 1 5.34 -3.58 17.00
N GLY A 2 6.14 -2.66 16.49
CA GLY A 2 6.55 -2.59 15.08
C GLY A 2 7.94 -1.96 14.94
N ASN A 3 8.57 -2.07 13.78
CA ASN A 3 9.92 -1.53 13.54
C ASN A 3 9.88 -0.23 12.70
N PHE A 4 11.04 0.22 12.22
CA PHE A 4 11.16 1.39 11.33
C PHE A 4 10.58 1.19 9.93
N ALA A 5 10.44 -0.06 9.47
CA ALA A 5 9.90 -0.38 8.15
C ALA A 5 8.45 0.11 7.97
N ARG A 6 7.71 0.35 9.06
CA ARG A 6 6.36 0.93 9.03
C ARG A 6 6.30 2.35 8.43
N PHE A 7 7.45 3.02 8.33
CA PHE A 7 7.56 4.37 7.80
C PHE A 7 8.05 4.41 6.35
N ILE A 8 8.36 3.25 5.75
CA ILE A 8 8.83 3.19 4.36
C ILE A 8 7.63 3.45 3.46
N ASN A 9 7.70 4.51 2.66
CA ASN A 9 6.60 4.95 1.80
C ASN A 9 6.50 4.16 0.48
N HIS A 10 5.39 4.39 -0.22
CA HIS A 10 5.16 3.90 -1.57
C HIS A 10 5.83 4.78 -2.63
N SER A 11 6.33 4.16 -3.70
CA SER A 11 6.65 4.83 -4.96
C SER A 11 6.35 3.89 -6.15
N CYS A 12 5.87 4.44 -7.27
CA CYS A 12 5.70 3.71 -8.53
C CYS A 12 7.05 3.36 -9.20
N GLN A 13 8.11 4.09 -8.85
CA GLN A 13 9.49 3.79 -9.24
C GLN A 13 10.35 3.67 -7.98
N PRO A 14 10.18 2.60 -7.19
CA PRO A 14 10.83 2.52 -5.88
C PRO A 14 12.28 2.07 -5.99
N ASN A 15 13.12 2.48 -5.04
CA ASN A 15 14.50 2.01 -4.92
C ASN A 15 14.65 0.68 -4.17
N CYS A 16 13.58 0.19 -3.52
CA CYS A 16 13.55 -1.11 -2.85
C CYS A 16 12.38 -1.98 -3.31
N TYR A 17 12.46 -3.29 -3.02
CA TYR A 17 11.38 -4.24 -3.19
C TYR A 17 11.22 -5.12 -1.95
N ALA A 18 9.99 -5.54 -1.67
CA ALA A 18 9.68 -6.46 -0.58
C ALA A 18 9.62 -7.91 -1.10
N LYS A 19 10.15 -8.86 -0.32
CA LYS A 19 10.04 -10.30 -0.57
C LYS A 19 9.66 -11.03 0.71
N VAL A 20 8.76 -12.00 0.58
CA VAL A 20 8.47 -12.95 1.66
C VAL A 20 9.51 -14.06 1.59
N VAL A 21 10.21 -14.27 2.69
CA VAL A 21 11.23 -15.32 2.86
C VAL A 21 10.87 -16.17 4.07
N THR A 22 11.23 -17.45 4.04
CA THR A 22 11.06 -18.34 5.19
C THR A 22 12.38 -18.40 5.95
N VAL A 23 12.35 -18.06 7.24
CA VAL A 23 13.50 -18.15 8.16
C VAL A 23 13.05 -18.96 9.36
N ASP A 24 13.74 -20.06 9.64
CA ASP A 24 13.41 -21.00 10.73
C ASP A 24 11.97 -21.53 10.69
N GLY A 25 11.42 -21.71 9.49
CA GLY A 25 10.04 -22.15 9.27
C GLY A 25 9.00 -21.02 9.25
N ASP A 26 9.37 -19.82 9.69
CA ASP A 26 8.47 -18.66 9.74
C ASP A 26 8.60 -17.76 8.52
N LYS A 27 7.46 -17.30 8.00
CA LYS A 27 7.43 -16.30 6.92
C LYS A 27 7.77 -14.92 7.48
N ARG A 28 8.73 -14.25 6.84
CA ARG A 28 9.17 -12.88 7.16
C ARG A 28 9.18 -12.03 5.90
N ILE A 29 8.91 -10.73 6.06
CA ILE A 29 9.04 -9.75 4.99
C ILE A 29 10.43 -9.13 5.08
N VAL A 30 11.17 -9.16 3.97
CA VAL A 30 12.49 -8.51 3.85
C VAL A 30 12.43 -7.47 2.75
N ILE A 31 12.99 -6.30 3.05
CA ILE A 31 13.16 -5.19 2.10
C ILE A 31 14.58 -5.28 1.52
N TYR A 32 14.68 -5.39 0.21
CA TYR A 32 15.93 -5.42 -0.54
C TYR A 32 16.06 -4.18 -1.41
N SER A 33 17.27 -3.62 -1.50
CA SER A 33 17.55 -2.53 -2.43
C SER A 33 17.65 -3.05 -3.87
N LYS A 34 17.23 -2.22 -4.83
CA LYS A 34 17.43 -2.43 -6.27
C LYS A 34 18.67 -1.71 -6.79
N THR A 35 19.07 -0.66 -6.08
CA THR A 35 20.19 0.23 -6.43
C THR A 35 21.03 0.51 -5.19
N LEU A 36 22.19 1.16 -5.37
CA LEU A 36 22.94 1.73 -4.26
C LEU A 36 22.09 2.81 -3.57
N ILE A 37 22.16 2.86 -2.25
CA ILE A 37 21.44 3.83 -1.40
C ILE A 37 22.48 4.61 -0.62
N ASN A 38 22.48 5.93 -0.77
CA ASN A 38 23.36 6.82 -0.05
C ASN A 38 22.70 7.33 1.23
N LYS A 39 23.51 7.90 2.12
CA LYS A 39 23.00 8.53 3.34
C LYS A 39 22.07 9.68 2.98
N GLY A 40 20.85 9.65 3.51
CA GLY A 40 19.84 10.67 3.27
C GLY A 40 18.83 10.31 2.17
N ASP A 41 19.09 9.25 1.40
CA ASP A 41 18.12 8.76 0.42
C ASP A 41 16.88 8.19 1.14
N GLU A 42 15.70 8.61 0.68
CA GLU A 42 14.45 8.04 1.18
C GLU A 42 14.29 6.60 0.67
N ILE A 43 13.91 5.68 1.56
CA ILE A 43 13.60 4.30 1.18
C ILE A 43 12.13 4.21 0.75
N THR A 44 11.87 3.63 -0.42
CA THR A 44 10.50 3.40 -0.91
C THR A 44 10.35 2.01 -1.52
N TYR A 45 9.14 1.43 -1.44
CA TYR A 45 8.80 0.17 -2.12
C TYR A 45 7.42 0.21 -2.77
N ASP A 46 7.16 -0.71 -3.70
CA ASP A 46 5.83 -0.84 -4.31
C ASP A 46 4.89 -1.57 -3.34
N TYR A 47 3.84 -0.89 -2.89
CA TYR A 47 2.87 -1.45 -1.95
C TYR A 47 1.97 -2.50 -2.60
N LYS A 48 1.91 -2.54 -3.95
CA LYS A 48 1.07 -3.45 -4.71
C LYS A 48 -0.39 -3.40 -4.25
N PHE A 49 -0.90 -2.19 -4.04
CA PHE A 49 -2.32 -2.03 -3.76
C PHE A 49 -3.12 -2.69 -4.88
N PRO A 50 -4.13 -3.52 -4.57
CA PRO A 50 -5.09 -3.92 -5.58
C PRO A 50 -5.68 -2.65 -6.19
N ILE A 51 -5.90 -2.65 -7.50
CA ILE A 51 -6.66 -1.58 -8.16
C ILE A 51 -7.99 -1.50 -7.41
N GLU A 52 -8.31 -0.35 -6.82
CA GLU A 52 -9.60 -0.15 -6.20
C GLU A 52 -10.66 -0.34 -7.28
N ASP A 53 -11.46 -1.41 -7.18
CA ASP A 53 -12.70 -1.49 -7.93
C ASP A 53 -13.52 -0.25 -7.57
N ASP A 54 -13.85 0.57 -8.58
CA ASP A 54 -14.69 1.75 -8.50
C ASP A 54 -16.06 1.38 -7.87
N LYS A 55 -16.13 1.24 -6.54
CA LYS A 55 -17.39 1.13 -5.79
C LYS A 55 -18.02 2.52 -5.67
N LYS A 56 -18.42 3.08 -6.82
CA LYS A 56 -19.27 4.28 -6.92
C LYS A 56 -20.77 3.94 -6.94
N SER A 57 -21.18 2.77 -6.46
CA SER A 57 -22.57 2.31 -6.65
C SER A 57 -23.53 2.58 -5.48
N PHE A 58 -23.06 3.03 -4.31
CA PHE A 58 -23.96 3.15 -3.14
C PHE A 58 -24.37 4.58 -2.78
N ILE A 59 -23.65 5.62 -3.22
CA ILE A 59 -23.99 7.01 -2.86
C ILE A 59 -24.93 7.66 -3.89
N TYR A 60 -24.91 7.22 -5.16
CA TYR A 60 -25.81 7.76 -6.19
C TYR A 60 -27.27 7.30 -6.07
N ASN A 61 -27.55 6.23 -5.32
CA ASN A 61 -28.92 5.71 -5.17
C ASN A 61 -29.67 6.31 -3.97
N TYR A 62 -29.01 7.05 -3.06
CA TYR A 62 -29.66 7.59 -1.86
C TYR A 62 -30.33 8.95 -2.05
N HIS A 63 -30.14 9.62 -3.20
CA HIS A 63 -30.62 10.98 -3.40
C HIS A 63 -31.92 11.09 -4.19
N GLU A 64 -32.48 9.99 -4.70
CA GLU A 64 -33.74 9.97 -5.45
C GLU A 64 -34.95 9.48 -4.62
N ASP A 65 -34.75 8.99 -3.39
CA ASP A 65 -35.81 8.39 -2.57
C ASP A 65 -36.41 9.31 -1.49
N THR A 66 -36.15 10.63 -1.49
CA THR A 66 -36.90 11.54 -0.60
C THR A 66 -38.27 11.84 -1.23
N PRO A 67 -39.40 11.41 -0.63
CA PRO A 67 -40.71 11.86 -1.08
C PRO A 67 -40.81 13.34 -0.75
N THR A 68 -40.90 14.20 -1.76
CA THR A 68 -41.37 15.58 -1.56
C THR A 68 -42.83 15.48 -1.15
N THR A 69 -43.08 15.63 0.16
CA THR A 69 -44.42 15.78 0.71
C THR A 69 -45.08 17.00 0.06
N GLY A 70 -46.08 16.75 -0.77
CA GLY A 70 -47.04 17.76 -1.24
C GLY A 70 -48.22 17.87 -0.29
#